data_AF-A0A1F5RY37-F1
#
_entry.id   AF-A0A1F5RY37-F1
#
_cell.length_a   1.000
_cell.length_b   1.000
_cell.length_c   1.000
_cell.angle_alpha   90.00
_cell.angle_beta   90.00
_cell.angle_gamma   90.00
#
_symmetry.space_group_name_H-M   'P 1'
#
loop_
_entity.id
_entity.type
_entity.pdbx_description
1 polymer ?
#
loop_
_entity_poly.entity_id
_entity_poly.type
_entity_poly.pdbx_seq_one_letter_code
_entity_poly.pdbx_strand_id
1 'polypeptide(L)'
;MSNIKDPILEERESLSSEGYQYTFIHIPQRVTTIVAAYIQLIWSIKNFRKSVSSKEIIQNSQAMFKENIEEISDSLWKEHCAASLRELVDGHLEADFSYALKCLPSRTNKDGKVEEIYTNLRMYKDVLNELAHLNTGSALKCIVKIDDYQSVTSINDQIFDKLCTEYIFLLHQLFKDNCMKGG
;
A
#
# COMPACT_ATOMS: atom_id res chain seq x y z
N MET A 1 7.40 -31.17 -6.67
CA MET A 1 7.41 -30.08 -5.67
C MET A 1 7.57 -28.79 -6.44
N SER A 2 6.50 -28.02 -6.63
CA SER A 2 6.54 -26.80 -7.44
C SER A 2 7.11 -25.65 -6.60
N ASN A 3 8.29 -25.15 -7.00
CA ASN A 3 8.78 -23.84 -6.60
C ASN A 3 7.87 -22.78 -7.22
N ILE A 4 6.77 -22.43 -6.54
CA ILE A 4 6.04 -21.20 -6.83
C ILE A 4 6.79 -20.11 -6.08
N LYS A 5 7.70 -19.42 -6.77
CA LYS A 5 8.35 -18.23 -6.22
C LYS A 5 7.35 -17.08 -6.25
N ASP A 6 7.20 -16.41 -5.12
CA ASP A 6 6.37 -15.22 -4.96
C ASP A 6 7.04 -14.06 -5.72
N PRO A 7 6.38 -13.44 -6.71
CA PRO A 7 6.90 -12.28 -7.44
C PRO A 7 7.26 -11.11 -6.51
N ILE A 8 6.58 -11.00 -5.35
CA ILE A 8 6.85 -9.99 -4.33
C ILE A 8 8.21 -10.26 -3.68
N LEU A 9 8.52 -11.52 -3.38
CA LEU A 9 9.83 -11.90 -2.84
C LEU A 9 10.94 -11.69 -3.87
N GLU A 10 10.71 -11.95 -5.15
CA GLU A 10 11.72 -11.74 -6.20
C GLU A 10 12.05 -10.26 -6.45
N GLU A 11 11.04 -9.37 -6.44
CA GLU A 11 11.28 -7.93 -6.58
C GLU A 11 11.94 -7.36 -5.31
N ARG A 12 11.59 -7.91 -4.13
CA ARG A 12 12.28 -7.69 -2.84
C ARG A 12 13.74 -8.11 -2.85
N GLU A 13 14.04 -9.29 -3.36
CA GLU A 13 15.40 -9.77 -3.54
C GLU A 13 16.17 -8.91 -4.55
N SER A 14 15.54 -8.45 -5.63
CA SER A 14 16.21 -7.62 -6.64
C SER A 14 16.63 -6.25 -6.10
N LEU A 15 15.75 -5.55 -5.38
CA LEU A 15 16.04 -4.22 -4.84
C LEU A 15 16.91 -4.27 -3.57
N SER A 16 16.80 -5.33 -2.77
CA SER A 16 17.73 -5.55 -1.64
C SER A 16 19.15 -5.89 -2.11
N SER A 17 19.30 -6.58 -3.26
CA SER A 17 20.61 -6.84 -3.87
C SER A 17 21.31 -5.58 -4.40
N GLU A 18 20.57 -4.48 -4.57
CA GLU A 18 21.08 -3.14 -4.89
C GLU A 18 21.43 -2.30 -3.63
N GLY A 19 21.31 -2.87 -2.43
CA GLY A 19 21.72 -2.22 -1.18
C GLY A 19 20.67 -1.30 -0.54
N TYR A 20 19.43 -1.30 -1.02
CA TYR A 20 18.34 -0.51 -0.44
C TYR A 20 17.79 -1.19 0.84
N GLN A 21 17.77 -0.44 1.95
CA GLN A 21 16.94 -0.82 3.09
C GLN A 21 15.46 -0.61 2.71
N TYR A 22 14.67 -1.66 2.89
CA TYR A 22 13.23 -1.67 2.61
C TYR A 22 12.46 -0.83 3.64
N THR A 23 12.49 0.49 3.46
CA THR A 23 11.79 1.45 4.32
C THR A 23 10.86 2.33 3.51
N PHE A 24 9.80 2.81 4.14
CA PHE A 24 8.73 3.56 3.49
C PHE A 24 9.24 4.86 2.88
N ILE A 25 10.18 5.52 3.56
CA ILE A 25 10.84 6.74 3.07
C ILE A 25 11.78 6.50 1.88
N HIS A 26 12.14 5.26 1.58
CA HIS A 26 13.08 4.90 0.51
C HIS A 26 12.40 4.16 -0.65
N ILE A 27 11.07 4.06 -0.67
CA ILE A 27 10.34 3.51 -1.81
C ILE A 27 10.76 4.26 -3.08
N PRO A 28 11.20 3.56 -4.16
CA PRO A 28 11.66 4.21 -5.37
C PRO A 28 10.61 5.14 -5.99
N GLN A 29 11.04 6.32 -6.47
CA GLN A 29 10.15 7.33 -7.06
C GLN A 29 9.32 6.78 -8.23
N ARG A 30 9.85 5.80 -8.97
CA ARG A 30 9.11 5.11 -10.04
C ARG A 30 7.87 4.38 -9.51
N VAL A 31 8.00 3.68 -8.39
CA VAL A 31 6.91 2.94 -7.73
C VAL A 31 5.83 3.92 -7.26
N THR A 32 6.23 4.98 -6.55
CA THR A 32 5.28 6.00 -6.06
C THR A 32 4.55 6.71 -7.21
N THR A 33 5.25 6.99 -8.31
CA THR A 33 4.66 7.64 -9.51
C THR A 33 3.62 6.74 -10.18
N ILE A 34 3.90 5.44 -10.33
CA ILE A 34 2.95 4.48 -10.90
C ILE A 34 1.70 4.40 -10.03
N VAL A 35 1.88 4.18 -8.72
CA VAL A 35 0.76 4.08 -7.77
C VAL A 35 -0.09 5.34 -7.80
N ALA A 36 0.55 6.51 -7.70
CA ALA A 36 -0.16 7.79 -7.73
C ALA A 36 -0.96 7.98 -9.03
N ALA A 37 -0.37 7.70 -10.20
CA ALA A 37 -1.02 7.90 -11.49
C ALA A 37 -2.28 7.04 -11.64
N TYR A 38 -2.21 5.75 -11.30
CA TYR A 38 -3.37 4.87 -11.43
C TYR A 38 -4.45 5.13 -10.38
N ILE A 39 -4.08 5.44 -9.13
CA ILE A 39 -5.08 5.85 -8.12
C ILE A 39 -5.78 7.14 -8.57
N GLN A 40 -5.03 8.11 -9.10
CA GLN A 40 -5.60 9.36 -9.60
C GLN A 40 -6.54 9.12 -10.77
N LEU A 41 -6.19 8.22 -11.70
CA LEU A 41 -7.05 7.83 -12.81
C LEU A 41 -8.37 7.23 -12.29
N ILE A 42 -8.32 6.38 -11.27
CA ILE A 42 -9.50 5.75 -10.69
C ILE A 42 -10.40 6.80 -10.02
N TRP A 43 -9.81 7.73 -9.26
CA TRP A 43 -10.56 8.87 -8.71
C TRP A 43 -11.22 9.71 -9.80
N SER A 44 -10.52 9.98 -10.91
CA SER A 44 -11.06 10.71 -12.05
C SER A 44 -12.23 9.99 -12.73
N ILE A 45 -12.11 8.68 -12.97
CA ILE A 45 -13.20 7.86 -13.56
C ILE A 45 -14.45 7.89 -12.68
N LYS A 46 -14.28 7.90 -11.36
CA LYS A 46 -15.38 7.94 -10.38
C LYS A 46 -15.89 9.33 -10.05
N ASN A 47 -15.33 10.38 -10.65
CA ASN A 47 -15.59 11.77 -10.29
C ASN A 47 -15.33 12.06 -8.81
N PHE A 48 -14.43 11.32 -8.15
CA PHE A 48 -13.96 11.66 -6.82
C PHE A 48 -13.05 12.89 -6.90
N ARG A 49 -13.61 14.05 -6.54
CA ARG A 49 -12.86 15.29 -6.40
C ARG A 49 -12.28 15.35 -5.00
N LYS A 50 -11.02 14.94 -4.86
CA LYS A 50 -10.24 15.19 -3.65
C LYS A 50 -9.48 16.51 -3.76
N SER A 51 -9.33 17.21 -2.64
CA SER A 51 -8.55 18.45 -2.55
C SER A 51 -7.05 18.23 -2.65
N VAL A 52 -6.59 17.01 -2.36
CA VAL A 52 -5.18 16.59 -2.37
C VAL A 52 -5.02 15.46 -3.38
N SER A 53 -3.98 15.52 -4.21
CA SER A 53 -3.68 14.47 -5.18
C SER A 53 -3.13 13.21 -4.50
N SER A 54 -3.30 12.05 -5.15
CA SER A 54 -2.73 10.78 -4.66
C SER A 54 -1.21 10.85 -4.47
N LYS A 55 -0.53 11.62 -5.33
CA LYS A 55 0.92 11.86 -5.24
C LYS A 55 1.28 12.64 -3.98
N GLU A 56 0.57 13.73 -3.72
CA GLU A 56 0.79 14.56 -2.52
C GLU A 56 0.52 13.77 -1.24
N ILE A 57 -0.49 12.89 -1.22
CA ILE A 57 -0.73 11.99 -0.08
C ILE A 57 0.52 11.15 0.23
N ILE A 58 1.08 10.46 -0.77
CA ILE A 58 2.25 9.59 -0.58
C ILE A 58 3.46 10.42 -0.13
N GLN A 59 3.71 11.57 -0.78
CA GLN A 59 4.85 12.43 -0.48
C GLN A 59 4.77 13.04 0.93
N ASN A 60 3.60 13.50 1.34
CA ASN A 60 3.39 14.06 2.68
C ASN A 60 3.55 12.97 3.75
N SER A 61 3.03 11.76 3.52
CA SER A 61 3.26 10.62 4.42
C SER A 61 4.74 10.28 4.56
N GLN A 62 5.50 10.27 3.45
CA GLN A 62 6.94 10.03 3.50
C GLN A 62 7.70 11.15 4.22
N ALA A 63 7.29 12.41 4.04
CA ALA A 63 7.86 13.54 4.78
C ALA A 63 7.61 13.43 6.28
N MET A 64 6.37 13.10 6.72
CA MET A 64 6.05 12.88 8.14
C MET A 64 6.93 11.77 8.74
N PHE A 65 7.11 10.66 8.02
CA PHE A 65 8.01 9.59 8.47
C PHE A 65 9.45 10.09 8.63
N LYS A 66 9.97 10.81 7.64
CA LYS A 66 11.35 11.30 7.66
C LYS A 66 11.58 12.26 8.82
N GLU A 67 10.68 13.23 9.00
CA GLU A 67 10.76 14.21 10.07
C GLU A 67 10.74 13.54 11.45
N ASN A 68 9.88 12.54 11.66
CA ASN A 68 9.75 11.88 12.97
C ASN A 68 10.82 10.80 13.26
N ILE A 69 11.52 10.29 12.24
CA ILE A 69 12.73 9.46 12.43
C ILE A 69 13.91 10.32 12.90
N GLU A 70 14.00 11.58 12.42
CA GLU A 70 15.13 12.48 12.67
C GLU A 70 14.92 13.36 13.92
N GLU A 71 13.69 13.82 14.16
CA GLU A 71 13.29 14.61 15.32
C GLU A 71 11.94 14.09 15.83
N ILE A 72 11.89 13.48 17.02
CA ILE A 72 10.62 13.00 17.60
C ILE A 72 9.79 14.22 18.02
N SER A 73 9.10 14.85 17.08
CA SER A 73 8.35 16.10 17.31
C SER A 73 6.86 15.87 17.46
N ASP A 74 6.28 14.88 16.76
CA ASP A 74 4.84 14.58 16.81
C ASP A 74 4.60 13.19 17.40
N SER A 75 3.95 13.10 18.56
CA SER A 75 3.63 11.80 19.17
C SER A 75 2.56 11.00 18.43
N LEU A 76 1.79 11.64 17.54
CA LEU A 76 0.67 11.05 16.78
C LEU A 76 0.99 10.88 15.29
N TRP A 77 2.27 10.94 14.93
CA TRP A 77 2.71 10.91 13.54
C TRP A 77 2.25 9.66 12.78
N LYS A 78 2.14 8.51 13.47
CA LYS A 78 1.68 7.25 12.86
C LYS A 78 0.22 7.33 12.49
N GLU A 79 -0.59 7.92 13.35
CA GLU A 79 -2.02 8.09 13.15
C GLU A 79 -2.29 9.09 12.03
N HIS A 80 -1.54 10.19 11.97
CA HIS A 80 -1.60 11.16 10.87
C HIS A 80 -1.16 10.54 9.54
N CYS A 81 -0.07 9.76 9.55
CA CYS A 81 0.39 9.05 8.37
C CYS A 81 -0.63 7.99 7.91
N ALA A 82 -1.18 7.21 8.84
CA ALA A 82 -2.19 6.21 8.55
C ALA A 82 -3.49 6.83 8.02
N ALA A 83 -3.91 7.97 8.58
CA ALA A 83 -5.05 8.74 8.11
C ALA A 83 -4.86 9.21 6.66
N SER A 84 -3.64 9.61 6.29
CA SER A 84 -3.30 10.01 4.93
C SER A 84 -3.27 8.80 3.99
N LEU A 85 -2.55 7.74 4.34
CA LEU A 85 -2.36 6.58 3.46
C LEU A 85 -3.65 5.81 3.19
N ARG A 86 -4.53 5.65 4.20
CA ARG A 86 -5.81 4.97 4.00
C ARG A 86 -6.69 5.67 2.97
N GLU A 87 -6.48 6.96 2.71
CA GLU A 87 -7.27 7.72 1.73
C GLU A 87 -6.93 7.38 0.29
N LEU A 88 -5.79 6.73 0.01
CA LEU A 88 -5.47 6.24 -1.33
C LEU A 88 -6.56 5.29 -1.84
N VAL A 89 -7.18 4.56 -0.92
CA VAL A 89 -8.08 3.45 -1.19
C VAL A 89 -9.39 3.63 -0.41
N ASP A 90 -10.52 3.78 -1.09
CA ASP A 90 -11.81 3.87 -0.42
C ASP A 90 -12.41 2.47 -0.13
N GLY A 91 -13.60 2.42 0.48
CA GLY A 91 -14.27 1.15 0.82
C GLY A 91 -14.72 0.33 -0.39
N HIS A 92 -14.78 0.96 -1.58
CA HIS A 92 -15.26 0.37 -2.82
C HIS A 92 -14.12 0.02 -3.77
N LEU A 93 -12.87 0.05 -3.31
CA LEU A 93 -11.67 -0.13 -4.13
C LEU A 93 -11.78 -1.29 -5.11
N GLU A 94 -12.20 -2.46 -4.65
CA GLU A 94 -12.28 -3.67 -5.48
C GLU A 94 -13.26 -3.49 -6.65
N ALA A 95 -14.44 -2.92 -6.38
CA ALA A 95 -15.45 -2.64 -7.40
C ALA A 95 -15.00 -1.52 -8.34
N ASP A 96 -14.34 -0.50 -7.79
CA ASP A 96 -13.88 0.69 -8.50
C ASP A 96 -12.71 0.38 -9.43
N PHE A 97 -11.76 -0.41 -8.94
CA PHE A 97 -10.69 -0.98 -9.74
C PHE A 97 -11.23 -1.94 -10.77
N SER A 98 -12.10 -2.90 -10.41
CA SER A 98 -12.67 -3.83 -11.38
C SER A 98 -13.40 -3.10 -12.50
N TYR A 99 -14.07 -1.98 -12.20
CA TYR A 99 -14.68 -1.12 -13.19
C TYR A 99 -13.63 -0.41 -14.06
N ALA A 100 -12.62 0.23 -13.45
CA ALA A 100 -11.56 0.92 -14.17
C ALA A 100 -10.75 -0.04 -15.07
N LEU A 101 -10.47 -1.25 -14.60
CA LEU A 101 -9.78 -2.31 -15.32
C LEU A 101 -10.59 -2.84 -16.52
N LYS A 102 -11.93 -2.92 -16.41
CA LYS A 102 -12.80 -3.24 -17.57
C LYS A 102 -12.74 -2.18 -18.67
N CYS A 103 -12.39 -0.94 -18.33
CA CYS A 103 -12.17 0.14 -19.29
C CYS A 103 -10.76 0.12 -19.90
N LEU A 104 -9.85 -0.71 -19.39
CA LEU A 104 -8.52 -0.93 -19.96
C LEU A 104 -8.57 -2.13 -20.93
N PRO A 105 -7.72 -2.16 -21.97
CA PRO A 105 -7.67 -3.27 -22.92
C PRO A 105 -7.43 -4.58 -22.16
N SER A 106 -8.26 -5.60 -22.40
CA SER A 106 -8.17 -6.87 -21.68
C SER A 106 -6.80 -7.50 -21.86
N ARG A 107 -6.07 -7.66 -20.75
CA ARG A 107 -4.81 -8.39 -20.71
C ARG A 107 -4.98 -9.49 -19.68
N THR A 108 -4.80 -10.72 -20.17
CA THR A 108 -5.03 -12.02 -19.52
C THR A 108 -4.83 -12.01 -18.01
N ASN A 109 -5.94 -12.04 -17.25
CA ASN A 109 -5.87 -12.28 -15.81
C ASN A 109 -6.13 -13.75 -15.51
N LYS A 110 -5.26 -14.30 -14.64
CA LYS A 110 -5.57 -15.50 -13.87
C LYS A 110 -6.34 -15.03 -12.65
N ASP A 111 -7.67 -15.11 -12.70
CA ASP A 111 -8.60 -14.46 -11.78
C ASP A 111 -8.26 -14.65 -10.29
N GLY A 112 -7.70 -15.79 -9.88
CA GLY A 112 -7.37 -16.07 -8.47
C GLY A 112 -6.25 -15.23 -7.83
N LYS A 113 -5.30 -14.68 -8.60
CA LYS A 113 -4.18 -13.88 -8.01
C LYS A 113 -4.60 -12.46 -7.64
N VAL A 114 -5.61 -11.92 -8.32
CA VAL A 114 -6.04 -10.54 -8.13
C VAL A 114 -6.95 -10.43 -6.89
N GLU A 115 -7.81 -11.42 -6.66
CA GLU A 115 -8.65 -11.50 -5.45
C GLU A 115 -7.83 -11.57 -4.15
N GLU A 116 -6.71 -12.30 -4.18
CA GLU A 116 -5.77 -12.37 -3.06
C GLU A 116 -5.13 -11.00 -2.77
N ILE A 117 -4.72 -10.27 -3.81
CA ILE A 117 -4.17 -8.92 -3.67
C ILE A 117 -5.21 -7.96 -3.08
N TYR A 118 -6.47 -8.00 -3.53
CA TYR A 118 -7.54 -7.17 -2.96
C TYR A 118 -7.82 -7.52 -1.49
N THR A 119 -7.81 -8.80 -1.15
CA THR A 119 -7.97 -9.27 0.23
C THR A 119 -6.87 -8.71 1.12
N ASN A 120 -5.62 -8.80 0.69
CA ASN A 120 -4.49 -8.23 1.40
C ASN A 120 -4.63 -6.69 1.51
N LEU A 121 -4.91 -5.98 0.42
CA LEU A 121 -5.10 -4.52 0.46
C LEU A 121 -6.19 -4.09 1.46
N ARG A 122 -7.28 -4.85 1.57
CA ARG A 122 -8.35 -4.59 2.57
C ARG A 122 -7.81 -4.75 3.99
N MET A 123 -7.07 -5.82 4.27
CA MET A 123 -6.48 -6.03 5.60
C MET A 123 -5.52 -4.92 6.00
N TYR A 124 -4.60 -4.52 5.10
CA TYR A 124 -3.67 -3.42 5.37
C TYR A 124 -4.41 -2.11 5.61
N LYS A 125 -5.43 -1.82 4.78
CA LYS A 125 -6.26 -0.64 4.96
C LYS A 125 -7.01 -0.65 6.29
N ASP A 126 -7.56 -1.80 6.71
CA ASP A 126 -8.27 -1.91 7.99
C ASP A 126 -7.33 -1.56 9.15
N VAL A 127 -6.06 -2.00 9.10
CA VAL A 127 -5.05 -1.58 10.09
C VAL A 127 -4.84 -0.07 10.07
N LEU A 128 -4.59 0.52 8.89
CA LEU A 128 -4.41 1.97 8.76
C LEU A 128 -5.64 2.76 9.24
N ASN A 129 -6.84 2.24 8.98
CA ASN A 129 -8.09 2.85 9.43
C ASN A 129 -8.23 2.84 10.95
N GLU A 130 -7.92 1.72 11.61
CA GLU A 130 -7.97 1.65 13.07
C GLU A 130 -6.89 2.52 13.73
N LEU A 131 -5.68 2.57 13.16
CA LEU A 131 -4.63 3.48 13.63
C LEU A 131 -5.06 4.93 13.50
N ALA A 132 -5.62 5.34 12.37
CA ALA A 132 -6.12 6.71 12.16
C ALA A 132 -7.21 7.15 13.16
N HIS A 133 -7.90 6.22 13.81
CA HIS A 133 -8.91 6.51 14.84
C HIS A 133 -8.41 6.22 16.27
N LEU A 134 -7.09 6.10 16.47
CA LEU A 134 -6.47 5.85 17.78
C LEU A 134 -6.91 4.52 18.44
N ASN A 135 -7.42 3.56 17.64
CA ASN A 135 -7.90 2.26 18.10
C ASN A 135 -6.79 1.20 18.03
N THR A 136 -5.69 1.40 18.75
CA THR A 136 -4.49 0.53 18.68
C THR A 136 -4.79 -0.95 18.95
N GLY A 137 -5.71 -1.25 19.88
CA GLY A 137 -6.13 -2.63 20.16
C GLY A 137 -6.88 -3.30 19.00
N SER A 138 -7.68 -2.54 18.25
CA SER A 138 -8.36 -3.03 17.04
C SER A 138 -7.37 -3.14 15.87
N ALA A 139 -6.48 -2.15 15.72
CA ALA A 139 -5.39 -2.20 14.74
C ALA A 139 -4.54 -3.47 14.91
N LEU A 140 -4.21 -3.85 16.14
CA LEU A 140 -3.48 -5.07 16.44
C LEU A 140 -4.29 -6.33 16.08
N LYS A 141 -5.61 -6.34 16.30
CA LYS A 141 -6.47 -7.47 15.86
C LYS A 141 -6.57 -7.56 14.33
N CYS A 142 -6.41 -6.45 13.62
CA CYS A 142 -6.39 -6.43 12.16
C CYS A 142 -5.04 -6.91 11.62
N ILE A 143 -3.92 -6.44 12.19
CA ILE A 143 -2.59 -6.76 11.67
C ILE A 143 -2.27 -8.26 11.80
N VAL A 144 -2.69 -8.92 12.89
CA VAL A 144 -2.46 -10.37 13.08
C VAL A 144 -3.23 -11.26 12.11
N LYS A 145 -4.16 -10.70 11.31
CA LYS A 145 -4.83 -11.41 10.22
C LYS A 145 -3.98 -11.47 8.95
N ILE A 146 -2.94 -10.65 8.87
CA ILE A 146 -1.97 -10.69 7.77
C ILE A 146 -0.93 -11.76 8.15
N ASP A 147 -0.72 -12.75 7.27
CA ASP A 147 0.06 -13.95 7.59
C ASP A 147 1.47 -13.65 8.12
N ASP A 148 2.12 -12.63 7.59
CA ASP A 148 3.46 -12.17 8.01
C ASP A 148 3.51 -11.54 9.42
N TYR A 149 2.36 -11.29 10.05
CA TYR A 149 2.23 -10.54 11.30
C TYR A 149 1.46 -11.29 12.41
N GLN A 150 1.17 -12.58 12.24
CA GLN A 150 0.39 -13.38 13.21
C GLN A 150 0.98 -13.39 14.63
N SER A 151 2.30 -13.20 14.77
CA SER A 151 3.02 -13.19 16.06
C SER A 151 3.20 -11.79 16.66
N VAL A 152 2.74 -10.73 15.99
CA VAL A 152 2.94 -9.35 16.45
C VAL A 152 2.07 -9.05 17.67
N THR A 153 2.72 -8.50 18.70
CA THR A 153 2.07 -8.13 19.98
C THR A 153 1.94 -6.61 20.15
N SER A 154 2.62 -5.81 19.33
CA SER A 154 2.53 -4.35 19.33
C SER A 154 2.94 -3.75 17.98
N ILE A 155 2.38 -2.60 17.62
CA ILE A 155 2.70 -1.87 16.39
C ILE A 155 3.76 -0.80 16.71
N ASN A 156 5.02 -1.22 16.75
CA ASN A 156 6.16 -0.31 16.91
C ASN A 156 6.54 0.36 15.57
N ASP A 157 7.57 1.20 15.57
CA ASP A 157 7.98 1.99 14.40
C ASP A 157 8.41 1.09 13.22
N GLN A 158 9.13 0.00 13.50
CA GLN A 158 9.58 -0.95 12.47
C GLN A 158 8.40 -1.69 11.84
N ILE A 159 7.44 -2.13 12.65
CA ILE A 159 6.24 -2.78 12.15
C ILE A 159 5.43 -1.80 11.32
N PHE A 160 5.28 -0.55 11.78
CA PHE A 160 4.54 0.48 11.05
C PHE A 160 5.20 0.86 9.72
N ASP A 161 6.53 1.01 9.69
CA ASP A 161 7.31 1.25 8.47
C ASP A 161 7.13 0.11 7.45
N LYS A 162 7.24 -1.14 7.91
CA LYS A 162 7.00 -2.32 7.07
C LYS A 162 5.56 -2.30 6.52
N LEU A 163 4.58 -2.00 7.37
CA LEU A 163 3.16 -1.95 6.98
C LEU A 163 2.89 -0.94 5.87
N CYS A 164 3.42 0.28 6.02
CA CYS A 164 3.28 1.35 5.02
C CYS A 164 4.01 1.00 3.72
N THR A 165 5.20 0.40 3.84
CA THR A 165 6.00 -0.05 2.69
C THR A 165 5.25 -1.11 1.89
N GLU A 166 4.80 -2.16 2.55
CA GLU A 166 4.10 -3.28 1.93
C GLU A 166 2.76 -2.86 1.32
N TYR A 167 2.05 -1.92 1.97
CA TYR A 167 0.82 -1.36 1.43
C TYR A 167 1.02 -0.68 0.06
N ILE A 168 2.06 0.17 -0.09
CA ILE A 168 2.37 0.80 -1.38
C ILE A 168 2.82 -0.22 -2.43
N PHE A 169 3.62 -1.22 -2.04
CA PHE A 169 4.05 -2.26 -2.96
C PHE A 169 2.91 -3.19 -3.40
N LEU A 170 1.93 -3.47 -2.54
CA LEU A 170 0.72 -4.20 -2.92
C LEU A 170 -0.11 -3.42 -3.95
N LEU A 171 -0.26 -2.12 -3.77
CA LEU A 171 -0.89 -1.26 -4.79
C LEU A 171 -0.12 -1.28 -6.09
N HIS A 172 1.21 -1.16 -6.04
CA HIS A 172 2.05 -1.23 -7.23
C HIS A 172 1.92 -2.57 -7.95
N GLN A 173 1.93 -3.68 -7.22
CA GLN A 173 1.78 -5.03 -7.76
C GLN A 173 0.42 -5.20 -8.44
N LEU A 174 -0.65 -4.70 -7.82
CA LEU A 174 -1.99 -4.69 -8.42
C LEU A 174 -1.98 -4.01 -9.79
N PHE A 175 -1.36 -2.83 -9.90
CA PHE A 175 -1.24 -2.11 -11.17
C PHE A 175 -0.32 -2.80 -12.16
N LYS A 176 0.79 -3.39 -11.70
CA LYS A 176 1.73 -4.11 -12.55
C LYS A 176 1.07 -5.30 -13.22
N ASP A 177 0.34 -6.10 -12.45
CA ASP A 177 -0.32 -7.31 -12.95
C ASP A 177 -1.51 -7.00 -13.87
N ASN A 178 -2.27 -5.94 -13.59
CA ASN A 178 -3.52 -5.66 -14.31
C ASN A 178 -3.38 -4.60 -15.41
N CYS A 179 -2.40 -3.70 -15.31
CA CYS A 179 -2.27 -2.55 -16.19
C CYS A 179 -0.93 -2.51 -16.95
N MET A 180 0.11 -3.21 -16.46
CA MET A 180 1.46 -3.11 -17.01
C MET A 180 2.02 -4.47 -17.45
N LYS A 181 1.45 -5.09 -18.50
CA LYS A 181 2.23 -6.04 -19.33
C LYS A 181 2.03 -5.86 -20.82
N GLY A 182 3.09 -5.38 -21.45
CA GLY A 182 3.32 -5.19 -22.88
C GLY A 182 4.75 -4.68 -23.02
N GLY A 183 5.70 -5.61 -22.86
CA GLY A 183 7.15 -5.42 -22.96
C GLY A 183 7.80 -6.79 -23.01
#